data_AF-A0A9E2Z2U0-F1
#
_entry.id   AF-A0A9E2Z2U0-F1
#
_cell.length_a   1.000
_cell.length_b   1.000
_cell.length_c   1.000
_cell.angle_alpha   90.00
_cell.angle_beta   90.00
_cell.angle_gamma   90.00
#
_symmetry.space_group_name_H-M   'P 1'
#
loop_
_entity.id
_entity.type
_entity.pdbx_description
1 polymer ?
#
loop_
_entity_poly.entity_id
_entity_poly.type
_entity_poly.pdbx_seq_one_letter_code
_entity_poly.pdbx_strand_id
1 'polypeptide(L)' 'LVAIAQRSRNLQGHGLDEGASTRMLIHAGRMIRAGLPLEAAVQSSIVLPITDNPDIRAALGDAIQACLP' A
#
# COMPACT_ATOMS: atom_id res chain seq x y z
N LEU A 1 -5.15 -7.17 2.87
CA LEU A 1 -5.39 -5.70 2.88
C LEU A 1 -5.15 -5.05 4.25
N VAL A 2 -5.80 -5.48 5.33
CA VAL A 2 -5.58 -4.87 6.67
C VAL A 2 -4.12 -4.96 7.13
N ALA A 3 -3.46 -6.11 6.95
CA ALA A 3 -2.03 -6.28 7.26
C ALA A 3 -1.12 -5.29 6.50
N ILE A 4 -1.42 -5.06 5.22
CA ILE A 4 -0.72 -4.08 4.37
C ILE A 4 -0.87 -2.66 4.94
N ALA A 5 -2.08 -2.26 5.33
CA ALA A 5 -2.27 -0.95 5.94
C ALA A 5 -1.59 -0.82 7.30
N GLN A 6 -1.55 -1.88 8.10
CA GLN A 6 -0.83 -1.87 9.36
C GLN A 6 0.68 -1.67 9.14
N ARG A 7 1.29 -2.36 8.17
CA ARG A 7 2.69 -2.15 7.82
C ARG A 7 2.96 -0.72 7.33
N SER A 8 2.13 -0.22 6.42
CA SER A 8 2.27 1.14 5.89
C SER A 8 2.16 2.20 6.99
N ARG A 9 1.23 2.06 7.94
CA ARG A 9 1.09 2.99 9.07
C ARG A 9 2.26 2.92 10.06
N ASN A 10 2.87 1.76 10.22
CA ASN A 10 4.07 1.62 11.05
C ASN A 10 5.30 2.35 10.45
N LEU A 11 5.28 2.66 9.15
CA LEU A 11 6.31 3.46 8.48
C LEU A 11 6.07 4.98 8.58
N GLN A 12 4.92 5.40 9.13
CA GLN A 12 4.69 6.82 9.38
C GLN A 12 5.76 7.38 10.33
N GLY A 13 6.28 8.56 10.02
CA GLY A 13 7.40 9.16 10.74
C GLY A 13 8.78 8.55 10.42
N HIS A 14 8.84 7.51 9.58
CA HIS A 14 10.06 6.86 9.11
C HIS A 14 10.27 7.11 7.60
N GLY A 15 9.98 8.33 7.14
CA GLY A 15 10.04 8.74 5.73
C GLY A 15 8.68 8.78 5.02
N LEU A 16 7.61 8.32 5.67
CA LEU A 16 6.23 8.59 5.25
C LEU A 16 5.57 9.63 6.16
N ASP A 17 4.91 10.61 5.54
CA ASP A 17 4.09 11.60 6.26
C ASP A 17 2.81 10.95 6.84
N GLU A 18 2.22 10.04 6.07
CA GLU A 18 1.05 9.26 6.46
C GLU A 18 1.09 7.82 5.91
N GLY A 19 0.46 6.90 6.64
CA GLY A 19 0.24 5.53 6.17
C GLY A 19 -1.06 5.37 5.38
N ALA A 20 -1.28 4.17 4.86
CA ALA A 20 -2.46 3.87 4.04
C ALA A 20 -3.80 4.18 4.76
N SER A 21 -4.60 5.03 4.12
CA SER A 21 -5.94 5.38 4.59
C SER A 21 -6.95 4.24 4.34
N THR A 22 -8.07 4.27 5.07
CA THR A 22 -9.18 3.32 4.82
C THR A 22 -9.78 3.47 3.42
N ARG A 23 -9.74 4.67 2.83
CA ARG A 23 -10.22 4.90 1.46
C ARG A 23 -9.38 4.15 0.44
N MET A 24 -8.06 4.11 0.62
CA MET A 24 -7.13 3.39 -0.26
C MET A 24 -7.36 1.89 -0.18
N LEU A 25 -7.60 1.35 1.02
CA LEU A 25 -7.99 -0.04 1.23
C LEU A 25 -9.30 -0.39 0.50
N ILE A 26 -10.30 0.50 0.54
CA ILE A 26 -11.57 0.32 -0.17
C ILE A 26 -11.33 0.30 -1.69
N HIS A 27 -10.49 1.17 -2.23
CA HIS A 27 -10.13 1.16 -3.65
C HIS A 27 -9.40 -0.13 -4.06
N ALA A 28 -8.43 -0.59 -3.26
CA ALA A 28 -7.77 -1.88 -3.47
C ALA A 28 -8.78 -3.03 -3.53
N GLY A 29 -9.69 -3.09 -2.54
CA GLY A 29 -10.73 -4.11 -2.49
C GLY A 29 -11.68 -4.08 -3.69
N ARG A 30 -12.05 -2.89 -4.16
CA ARG A 30 -12.90 -2.73 -5.36
C ARG A 30 -12.18 -3.21 -6.63
N MET A 31 -10.89 -2.95 -6.76
CA MET A 31 -10.10 -3.43 -7.89
C MET A 31 -9.91 -4.94 -7.88
N ILE A 32 -9.63 -5.53 -6.71
CA ILE A 32 -9.55 -6.99 -6.55
C ILE A 32 -10.89 -7.64 -6.91
N ARG A 33 -12.01 -7.07 -6.44
CA ARG A 33 -13.35 -7.53 -6.81
C ARG A 33 -13.63 -7.41 -8.32
N ALA A 34 -12.99 -6.47 -9.01
CA ALA A 34 -13.07 -6.31 -10.45
C ALA A 34 -12.11 -7.24 -11.23
N GLY A 35 -11.36 -8.10 -10.55
CA GLY A 35 -10.47 -9.09 -11.16
C GLY A 35 -9.00 -8.67 -11.26
N LEU A 36 -8.60 -7.53 -10.69
CA LEU A 36 -7.18 -7.19 -10.63
C LEU A 36 -6.44 -8.09 -9.63
N PRO A 37 -5.21 -8.53 -9.95
CA PRO A 37 -4.34 -9.19 -8.99
C PRO A 37 -4.14 -8.32 -7.74
N LEU A 38 -4.03 -8.97 -6.57
CA LEU A 38 -3.83 -8.30 -5.29
C LEU A 38 -2.66 -7.31 -5.33
N GLU A 39 -1.52 -7.73 -5.87
CA GLU A 39 -0.32 -6.91 -5.98
C GLU A 39 -0.56 -5.67 -6.85
N ALA A 40 -1.16 -5.84 -8.03
CA ALA A 40 -1.48 -4.72 -8.92
C ALA A 40 -2.47 -3.73 -8.29
N ALA A 41 -3.49 -4.23 -7.60
CA ALA A 41 -4.46 -3.41 -6.89
C ALA A 41 -3.81 -2.61 -5.75
N VAL A 42 -2.94 -3.24 -4.96
CA VAL A 42 -2.21 -2.59 -3.87
C VAL A 42 -1.21 -1.58 -4.39
N GLN A 43 -0.46 -1.91 -5.45
CA GLN A 43 0.50 -1.00 -6.05
C GLN A 43 -0.17 0.30 -6.52
N SER A 44 -1.30 0.17 -7.23
CA SER A 44 -2.03 1.30 -7.82
C SER A 44 -2.83 2.14 -6.83
N SER A 45 -3.40 1.54 -5.77
CA SER A 45 -4.23 2.27 -4.81
C SER A 45 -3.57 2.60 -3.48
N ILE A 46 -2.44 1.97 -3.15
CA ILE A 46 -1.76 2.16 -1.87
C ILE A 46 -0.35 2.71 -2.09
N VAL A 47 0.51 2.00 -2.82
CA VAL A 47 1.93 2.34 -2.92
C VAL A 47 2.17 3.62 -3.71
N LEU A 48 1.64 3.69 -4.93
CA LEU A 48 1.85 4.84 -5.82
C LEU A 48 1.24 6.14 -5.26
N PRO A 49 0.02 6.15 -4.67
CA PRO A 49 -0.58 7.41 -4.21
C PRO A 49 -0.03 7.94 -2.87
N ILE A 50 0.68 7.12 -2.08
CA ILE A 50 1.22 7.56 -0.77
C ILE A 50 2.42 8.49 -0.93
N THR A 51 3.26 8.28 -1.93
CA THR A 51 4.51 9.02 -2.07
C THR A 51 5.02 9.04 -3.51
N ASP A 52 5.60 10.16 -3.91
CA ASP A 52 6.34 10.30 -5.16
C ASP A 52 7.85 10.07 -5.00
N ASN A 53 8.34 9.92 -3.77
CA ASN A 53 9.75 9.63 -3.52
C ASN A 53 10.06 8.17 -3.91
N PRO A 54 10.99 7.91 -4.85
CA PRO A 54 11.29 6.57 -5.33
C PRO A 54 11.86 5.65 -4.25
N ASP A 55 12.66 6.17 -3.32
CA ASP A 55 13.30 5.39 -2.25
C ASP A 55 12.27 4.95 -1.21
N ILE A 56 11.37 5.87 -0.81
CA ILE A 56 10.29 5.55 0.12
C ILE A 56 9.29 4.58 -0.52
N ARG A 57 9.02 4.73 -1.82
CA ARG A 57 8.18 3.82 -2.59
C ARG A 57 8.75 2.40 -2.62
N ALA A 58 10.07 2.27 -2.82
CA ALA A 58 10.75 0.98 -2.79
C ALA A 58 10.64 0.34 -1.39
N ALA A 59 10.96 1.09 -0.34
CA ALA A 59 10.86 0.61 1.05
C ALA A 59 9.43 0.19 1.43
N LEU A 60 8.42 0.95 1.01
CA LEU A 60 7.01 0.61 1.20
C LEU A 60 6.63 -0.65 0.41
N GLY A 61 7.09 -0.78 -0.83
CA GLY A 61 6.90 -1.96 -1.67
C GLY A 61 7.45 -3.23 -1.02
N ASP A 62 8.69 -3.17 -0.52
CA ASP A 62 9.34 -4.29 0.18
C ASP A 62 8.60 -4.68 1.46
N ALA A 63 8.17 -3.69 2.26
CA ALA A 63 7.39 -3.93 3.47
C ALA A 63 6.02 -4.58 3.18
N ILE A 64 5.44 -4.28 2.03
CA ILE A 64 4.16 -4.84 1.57
C ILE A 64 4.32 -6.24 1.00
N GLN A 65 5.40 -6.51 0.27
CA GLN A 65 5.71 -7.85 -0.26
C GLN A 65 5.71 -8.91 0.85
N ALA A 66 6.22 -8.57 2.03
CA ALA A 66 6.17 -9.43 3.22
C ALA A 66 4.74 -9.75 3.74
N CYS A 67 3.70 -9.09 3.21
CA CYS A 67 2.30 -9.30 3.57
C CYS A 67 1.47 -9.98 2.48
N LEU A 68 2.04 -10.21 1.29
CA LEU A 68 1.37 -10.90 0.20
C LEU A 68 1.49 -12.42 0.39
N PRO A 69 0.45 -13.20 0.03
CA PRO A 69 0.45 -14.65 0.12
C PRO A 69 1.37 -15.31 -0.91
#